data_AF-A0A662TSK4-F1
#
_entry.id   AF-A0A662TSK4-F1
#
_cell.length_a   1.000
_cell.length_b   1.000
_cell.length_c   1.000
_cell.angle_alpha   90.00
_cell.angle_beta   90.00
_cell.angle_gamma   90.00
#
_symmetry.space_group_name_H-M   'P 1'
#
loop_
_entity.id
_entity.type
_entity.pdbx_description
1 polymer ?
#
loop_
_entity_poly.entity_id
_entity_poly.type
_entity_poly.pdbx_seq_one_letter_code
_entity_poly.pdbx_strand_id
1 'polypeptide(L)'
;MELVDIHCHLDLPQFSRDLGEVVARCVEKGVVVVNNGIGFVSNRETLRLASEHSDVVRPALGFHPTEVVRKKLGEKQVLEEVSIQEVLLCLEHYLLLYLQN
;
A
#
# COMPACT_ATOMS: atom_id res chain seq x y z
N MET A 1 6.82 6.59 22.26
CA MET A 1 7.19 5.36 21.54
C MET A 1 6.38 5.37 20.28
N GLU A 2 7.01 5.45 19.11
CA GLU A 2 6.30 5.43 17.83
C GLU A 2 5.90 3.98 17.51
N LEU A 3 4.63 3.79 17.18
CA LEU A 3 4.11 2.51 16.69
C LEU A 3 4.05 2.57 15.17
N VAL A 4 4.45 1.49 14.50
CA VAL A 4 4.39 1.41 13.05
C VAL A 4 3.39 0.32 12.67
N ASP A 5 2.31 0.71 11.99
CA ASP A 5 1.48 -0.23 11.25
C ASP A 5 2.17 -0.52 9.92
N ILE A 6 2.72 -1.73 9.79
CA ILE A 6 3.50 -2.13 8.62
C ILE A 6 2.64 -2.51 7.42
N HIS A 7 1.31 -2.61 7.58
CA HIS A 7 0.44 -3.04 6.49
C HIS A 7 -0.98 -2.45 6.58
N CYS A 8 -1.23 -1.38 5.83
CA CYS A 8 -2.58 -0.85 5.64
C CYS A 8 -2.90 -0.52 4.17
N HIS A 9 -4.19 -0.23 3.92
CA HIS A 9 -4.73 0.18 2.62
C HIS A 9 -5.74 1.32 2.76
N LEU A 10 -5.26 2.49 3.20
CA LEU A 10 -5.99 3.76 3.29
C LEU A 10 -6.43 4.31 1.93
N ASP A 11 -5.87 3.80 0.82
CA ASP A 11 -6.28 4.12 -0.55
C ASP A 11 -7.61 3.46 -0.95
N LEU A 12 -8.14 2.56 -0.14
CA LEU A 12 -9.40 1.89 -0.46
C LEU A 12 -10.62 2.82 -0.28
N PRO A 13 -11.68 2.63 -1.11
CA PRO A 13 -12.86 3.49 -1.07
C PRO A 13 -13.59 3.54 0.28
N GLN A 14 -13.42 2.56 1.16
CA GLN A 14 -14.07 2.54 2.48
C GLN A 14 -13.61 3.69 3.37
N PHE A 15 -12.39 4.19 3.17
CA PHE A 15 -11.84 5.33 3.91
C PHE A 15 -12.18 6.69 3.28
N SER A 16 -12.82 6.72 2.10
CA SER A 16 -13.08 7.99 1.38
C SER A 16 -13.90 9.02 2.16
N ARG A 17 -14.69 8.59 3.14
CA ARG A 17 -15.56 9.47 3.95
C ARG A 17 -14.89 10.02 5.20
N ASP A 18 -13.93 9.30 5.75
CA ASP A 18 -13.36 9.54 7.08
C ASP A 18 -11.83 9.46 7.14
N LEU A 19 -11.14 9.40 5.99
CA LEU A 19 -9.68 9.33 5.88
C LEU A 19 -8.98 10.39 6.74
N GLY A 20 -9.44 11.64 6.70
CA GLY A 20 -8.86 12.71 7.51
C GLY A 20 -8.96 12.45 9.00
N GLU A 21 -10.05 11.84 9.47
CA GLU A 21 -10.22 11.46 10.88
C GLU A 21 -9.33 10.27 11.24
N VAL A 22 -9.17 9.31 10.33
CA VAL A 22 -8.26 8.16 10.50
C VAL A 22 -6.82 8.65 10.67
N VAL A 23 -6.35 9.51 9.76
CA VAL A 23 -4.99 10.07 9.82
C VAL A 23 -4.81 10.92 11.07
N ALA A 24 -5.79 11.74 11.46
CA ALA A 24 -5.71 12.53 12.69
C ALA A 24 -5.55 11.65 13.94
N ARG A 25 -6.25 10.51 14.02
CA ARG A 25 -6.08 9.54 15.12
C ARG A 25 -4.70 8.88 15.10
N CYS A 26 -4.11 8.64 13.93
CA CYS A 26 -2.74 8.15 13.81
C CYS A 26 -1.75 9.17 14.38
N VAL A 27 -1.90 10.45 14.04
CA VAL A 27 -1.07 11.55 14.61
C VAL A 27 -1.20 11.59 16.13
N GLU A 28 -2.43 11.62 16.65
CA GLU A 28 -2.70 11.71 18.09
C GLU A 28 -2.04 10.57 18.88
N LYS A 29 -2.04 9.37 18.29
CA LYS A 29 -1.47 8.16 18.92
C LYS A 29 0.02 7.94 18.62
N GLY A 30 0.65 8.79 17.81
CA GLY A 30 2.03 8.59 17.35
C GLY A 30 2.21 7.31 16.54
N VAL A 31 1.24 7.00 15.68
CA VAL A 31 1.27 5.85 14.77
C VAL A 31 1.67 6.32 13.38
N VAL A 32 2.72 5.71 12.83
CA VAL A 32 3.09 5.82 11.41
C VAL A 32 2.57 4.57 10.70
N VAL A 33 2.13 4.71 9.46
CA VAL A 33 1.55 3.60 8.68
C VAL A 33 2.29 3.41 7.36
N VAL A 34 2.44 2.15 6.96
CA VAL A 34 2.91 1.78 5.62
C VAL A 34 1.69 1.44 4.78
N ASN A 35 1.34 2.33 3.84
CA ASN A 35 0.22 2.13 2.93
C ASN A 35 0.65 1.34 1.69
N ASN A 36 -0.02 0.23 1.42
CA ASN A 36 0.36 -0.70 0.36
C ASN A 36 -0.46 -0.48 -0.90
N GLY A 37 0.20 0.03 -1.94
CA GLY A 37 -0.31 0.08 -3.29
C GLY A 37 -0.30 -1.31 -3.94
N ILE A 38 -1.42 -1.72 -4.51
CA ILE A 38 -1.62 -3.07 -5.08
C ILE A 38 -1.75 -3.10 -6.61
N GLY A 39 -1.41 -2.01 -7.28
CA GLY A 39 -1.37 -1.88 -8.73
C GLY A 39 -1.54 -0.43 -9.17
N PHE A 40 -1.47 -0.17 -10.48
CA PHE A 40 -1.39 1.19 -11.05
C PHE A 40 -2.27 2.29 -10.43
N VAL A 41 -3.54 2.01 -10.11
CA VAL A 41 -4.45 3.01 -9.54
C VAL A 41 -4.17 3.18 -8.05
N SER A 42 -4.10 2.07 -7.32
CA SER A 42 -3.82 2.03 -5.89
C SER A 42 -2.41 2.59 -5.55
N ASN A 43 -1.41 2.36 -6.40
CA ASN A 43 -0.06 2.92 -6.27
C ASN A 43 -0.07 4.45 -6.36
N ARG A 44 -0.84 5.00 -7.32
CA ARG A 44 -0.99 6.45 -7.46
C ARG A 44 -1.67 7.09 -6.26
N GLU A 45 -2.75 6.47 -5.77
CA GLU A 45 -3.42 6.93 -4.56
C GLU A 45 -2.52 6.81 -3.33
N THR A 46 -1.76 5.73 -3.21
CA THR A 46 -0.77 5.54 -2.14
C THR A 46 0.28 6.64 -2.14
N LEU A 47 0.82 7.01 -3.31
CA LEU A 47 1.76 8.14 -3.44
C LEU A 47 1.11 9.47 -3.09
N ARG A 48 -0.14 9.70 -3.50
CA ARG A 48 -0.91 10.90 -3.16
C ARG A 48 -1.07 11.03 -1.64
N LEU A 49 -1.48 9.94 -0.98
CA LEU A 49 -1.64 9.88 0.48
C LEU A 49 -0.32 10.12 1.22
N ALA A 50 0.77 9.49 0.76
CA ALA A 50 2.09 9.70 1.34
C ALA A 50 2.58 11.15 1.20
N SER A 51 2.25 11.81 0.09
CA SER A 51 2.57 13.22 -0.14
C SER A 51 1.74 14.15 0.75
N GLU A 52 0.43 13.92 0.85
CA GLU A 52 -0.49 14.76 1.64
C GLU A 52 -0.33 14.57 3.17
N HIS A 53 0.14 13.40 3.59
CA HIS A 53 0.26 13.00 4.99
C HIS A 53 1.65 12.47 5.32
N SER A 54 2.71 13.18 4.88
CA SER A 54 4.11 12.75 4.99
C SER A 54 4.59 12.45 6.41
N ASP A 55 3.95 13.01 7.42
CA ASP A 55 4.30 12.76 8.83
C ASP A 55 3.81 11.39 9.31
N VAL A 56 2.79 10.82 8.66
CA VAL A 56 2.10 9.59 9.09
C VAL A 56 2.19 8.46 8.08
N VAL A 57 2.15 8.76 6.78
CA VAL A 57 2.02 7.74 5.73
C VAL A 57 3.37 7.51 5.06
N ARG A 58 3.77 6.24 4.96
CA ARG A 58 4.88 5.76 4.14
C ARG A 58 4.33 4.91 2.99
N PRO A 59 4.73 5.13 1.74
CA PRO A 59 4.21 4.36 0.62
C PRO A 59 5.01 3.05 0.44
N ALA A 60 4.32 1.94 0.25
CA ALA A 60 4.88 0.72 -0.32
C ALA A 60 4.17 0.46 -1.66
N LEU A 61 4.92 0.33 -2.76
CA LEU A 61 4.35 0.23 -4.10
C LEU A 61 4.56 -1.16 -4.69
N GLY A 62 3.52 -1.69 -5.36
CA GLY A 62 3.61 -3.01 -5.95
C GLY A 62 2.41 -3.39 -6.79
N PHE A 63 2.30 -4.69 -7.05
CA PHE A 63 1.15 -5.29 -7.69
C PHE A 63 0.72 -6.51 -6.90
N HIS A 64 -0.57 -6.61 -6.61
CA HIS A 64 -1.12 -7.84 -6.06
C HIS A 64 -1.03 -8.96 -7.10
N PRO A 65 -0.74 -10.23 -6.71
CA PRO A 65 -0.65 -11.34 -7.65
C PRO A 65 -1.86 -11.47 -8.59
N THR A 66 -3.07 -11.30 -8.06
CA THR A 66 -4.31 -11.30 -8.86
C THR A 66 -4.33 -10.20 -9.92
N GLU A 67 -3.78 -9.03 -9.64
CA GLU A 67 -3.72 -7.93 -10.61
C GLU A 67 -2.72 -8.23 -11.73
N VAL A 68 -1.57 -8.82 -11.39
CA VAL A 68 -0.57 -9.31 -12.36
C VAL A 68 -1.18 -10.36 -13.29
N VAL A 69 -1.86 -11.37 -12.73
CA VAL A 69 -2.51 -12.44 -13.50
C VAL A 69 -3.63 -11.89 -14.38
N ARG A 70 -4.54 -11.09 -13.81
CA ARG A 70 -5.70 -10.56 -14.52
C ARG A 70 -5.31 -9.65 -15.68
N LYS A 71 -4.32 -8.78 -15.49
CA LYS A 71 -3.84 -7.85 -16.52
C LYS A 71 -2.76 -8.43 -17.42
N LYS A 72 -2.32 -9.67 -17.15
CA LYS A 72 -1.22 -10.34 -17.87
C LYS A 72 0.03 -9.47 -17.93
N LEU A 73 0.38 -8.86 -16.80
CA LEU A 73 1.54 -7.96 -16.73
C LEU A 73 2.82 -8.77 -16.86
N GLY A 74 3.69 -8.34 -17.77
CA GLY A 74 5.06 -8.83 -17.86
C GLY A 74 5.97 -8.17 -16.83
N GLU A 75 7.10 -8.81 -16.56
CA GLU A 75 8.12 -8.33 -15.59
C GLU A 75 8.52 -6.88 -15.85
N LYS A 76 8.71 -6.49 -17.12
CA LYS A 76 9.06 -5.13 -17.52
C LYS A 76 8.04 -4.09 -17.01
N GLN A 77 6.74 -4.37 -17.14
CA GLN A 77 5.69 -3.42 -16.74
C GLN A 77 5.62 -3.28 -15.23
N VAL A 78 5.87 -4.36 -14.49
CA VAL A 78 5.93 -4.34 -13.03
C VAL A 78 7.15 -3.55 -12.57
N LEU A 79 8.31 -3.80 -13.17
CA LEU A 79 9.56 -3.13 -12.81
C LEU A 79 9.51 -1.63 -13.15
N GLU A 80 8.99 -1.22 -14.30
CA GLU A 80 8.89 0.20 -14.67
C GLU A 80 8.02 1.03 -13.71
N GLU A 81 6.96 0.46 -13.17
CA GLU A 81 6.08 1.14 -12.19
C GLU A 81 6.71 1.22 -10.79
N VAL A 82 7.49 0.20 -10.42
CA VAL A 82 7.91 -0.03 -9.04
C VAL A 82 9.41 0.28 -8.82
N SER A 83 10.17 0.60 -9.87
CA SER A 83 11.63 0.80 -9.80
C SER A 83 12.10 2.05 -9.05
N ILE A 84 11.23 2.78 -8.36
CA ILE A 84 11.62 3.97 -7.61
C ILE A 84 11.05 3.86 -6.18
N GLN A 85 11.90 3.25 -5.34
CA GLN A 85 12.14 3.55 -3.91
C GLN A 85 11.61 2.69 -2.76
N GLU A 86 10.62 1.81 -2.85
CA GLU A 86 10.34 0.88 -1.73
C GLU A 86 9.43 -0.27 -2.17
N VAL A 87 10.06 -1.37 -2.58
CA VAL A 87 9.37 -2.59 -3.05
C VAL A 87 9.23 -3.54 -1.88
N LEU A 88 8.11 -3.47 -1.16
CA LEU A 88 7.69 -4.60 -0.34
C LEU A 88 6.98 -5.59 -1.26
N LEU A 89 7.76 -6.50 -1.87
CA LEU A 89 7.19 -7.59 -2.66
C LEU A 89 6.30 -8.41 -1.70
N CYS A 90 4.99 -8.32 -1.87
CA CYS A 90 3.99 -8.93 -0.99
C CYS A 90 4.10 -10.46 -1.04
N LEU A 91 5.02 -11.02 -0.24
CA LEU A 91 5.16 -12.46 0.01
C LEU A 91 4.05 -12.97 0.95
N GLU A 92 3.33 -12.08 1.63
CA GLU A 92 2.28 -12.45 2.59
C GLU A 92 1.08 -13.15 1.93
N HIS A 93 0.62 -12.67 0.76
CA HIS A 93 -0.50 -13.32 0.05
C HIS A 93 -0.11 -14.61 -0.68
N TYR A 94 1.16 -14.77 -1.06
CA TYR A 94 1.61 -16.05 -1.63
C TYR A 94 1.60 -17.17 -0.59
N LEU A 95 1.91 -16.85 0.68
CA LEU A 95 1.82 -17.80 1.79
C LEU A 95 0.36 -18.20 2.08
N LEU A 96 -0.57 -17.23 2.09
CA LEU A 96 -2.00 -17.50 2.31
C LEU A 96 -2.62 -18.36 1.20
N LEU A 97 -2.22 -18.18 -0.06
CA LEU A 97 -2.67 -19.02 -1.17
C LEU A 97 -2.12 -20.46 -1.09
N TYR A 98 -0.93 -20.66 -0.53
CA TYR A 98 -0.37 -21.99 -0.30
C TYR A 98 -0.96 -22.70 0.94
N LEU A 99 -1.37 -21.95 1.96
CA LEU A 99 -1.97 -22.49 3.18
C LEU A 99 -3.46 -22.83 3.05
N GLN A 100 -4.08 -22.54 1.89
CA GLN A 100 -5.45 -22.94 1.57
C GLN A 100 -5.55 -24.24 0.76
N ASN A 101 -4.45 -24.99 0.61
CA ASN A 101 -4.44 -26.37 0.09
C ASN A 101 -3.89 -27.35 1.12
#